data_AF-A0A1W9LZU0-F1
#
_entry.id   AF-A0A1W9LZU0-F1
#
_cell.length_a   1.000
_cell.length_b   1.000
_cell.length_c   1.000
_cell.angle_alpha   90.00
_cell.angle_beta   90.00
_cell.angle_gamma   90.00
#
_symmetry.space_group_name_H-M   'P 1'
#
loop_
_entity.id
_entity.type
_entity.pdbx_description
1 polymer ?
#
loop_
_entity_poly.entity_id
_entity_poly.type
_entity_poly.pdbx_seq_one_letter_code
_entity_poly.pdbx_strand_id
1 'polypeptide(L)'
;MARKKIRLQIAVWAVFLMMSALCPSARAADKTPDTGYLVTSDLWIRAVINTDEKGPVEAVWQEGGNDVFAEGHKVVWGYFYANPSDVSWGSKDNPDVFVKIWFDAGGRLDVSFFHVSVPNIDVYSDYKYDGTPDVHGVITTSRRYIRQWYENGKSGMEENNEDGIAAAGYSPIGNPSGYSAINTLKIAAIINTVDGPVEAGWRKGGKATTDGGHEVFWGYFYALPSDVSWGSENNPDLFVKVWFDASGRVDVNFFHVSVPDIEVYSDLPDKGDYAQKGTTILTDRYIRHEYTYQSEESEITRPEGWSDESHGNKADPNYEAVFSEGKVRRIELIIDSADWQAMTEDMTDIYGEFGKGNNQSLDF
;
A
#
# COMPACT_ATOMS: atom_id res chain seq x y z
N MET A 1 -84.83 -32.84 -13.92
CA MET A 1 -83.54 -32.16 -14.21
C MET A 1 -83.80 -30.69 -14.50
N ALA A 2 -82.86 -29.85 -14.08
CA ALA A 2 -83.05 -28.47 -13.62
C ALA A 2 -83.53 -27.46 -14.67
N ARG A 3 -84.25 -26.44 -14.17
CA ARG A 3 -84.74 -25.25 -14.88
C ARG A 3 -83.76 -24.08 -14.75
N LYS A 4 -83.82 -23.22 -15.77
CA LYS A 4 -83.88 -21.74 -15.77
C LYS A 4 -82.64 -20.91 -16.17
N LYS A 5 -82.93 -20.07 -17.18
CA LYS A 5 -82.26 -18.86 -17.74
C LYS A 5 -81.76 -17.87 -16.68
N ILE A 6 -80.84 -16.97 -17.08
CA ILE A 6 -80.81 -15.49 -16.85
C ILE A 6 -79.59 -14.91 -17.63
N ARG A 7 -79.76 -14.06 -18.65
CA ARG A 7 -79.80 -12.57 -18.66
C ARG A 7 -78.50 -11.89 -18.17
N LEU A 8 -77.73 -11.35 -19.11
CA LEU A 8 -76.60 -10.44 -18.85
C LEU A 8 -77.11 -8.99 -18.96
N GLN A 9 -76.89 -8.20 -17.93
CA GLN A 9 -77.36 -6.81 -17.80
C GLN A 9 -76.15 -5.87 -17.80
N ILE A 10 -76.25 -4.82 -18.61
CA ILE A 10 -75.34 -3.66 -18.64
C ILE A 10 -75.63 -2.79 -17.41
N ALA A 11 -74.61 -2.34 -16.69
CA ALA A 11 -74.67 -1.14 -15.86
C ALA A 11 -73.28 -0.49 -15.71
N VAL A 12 -73.28 0.84 -15.85
CA VAL A 12 -72.18 1.80 -15.82
C VAL A 12 -72.07 2.41 -14.41
N TRP A 13 -70.91 3.02 -14.11
CA TRP A 13 -70.60 4.03 -13.07
C TRP A 13 -70.01 3.56 -11.73
N ALA A 14 -68.73 3.89 -11.51
CA ALA A 14 -68.29 4.70 -10.37
C ALA A 14 -66.82 5.14 -10.56
N VAL A 15 -66.63 6.44 -10.79
CA VAL A 15 -65.34 7.12 -10.66
C VAL A 15 -65.02 7.20 -9.17
N PHE A 16 -64.00 6.46 -8.72
CA PHE A 16 -63.40 6.68 -7.41
C PHE A 16 -62.14 7.53 -7.59
N LEU A 17 -62.27 8.82 -7.28
CA LEU A 17 -61.14 9.71 -7.10
C LEU A 17 -60.49 9.36 -5.75
N MET A 18 -59.53 8.43 -5.75
CA MET A 18 -58.62 8.27 -4.61
C MET A 18 -57.65 9.46 -4.64
N MET A 19 -57.92 10.47 -3.84
CA MET A 19 -56.90 11.39 -3.35
C MET A 19 -55.94 10.56 -2.49
N SER A 20 -54.94 9.96 -3.14
CA SER A 20 -53.74 9.49 -2.46
C SER A 20 -53.02 10.71 -1.91
N ALA A 21 -53.16 10.92 -0.60
CA ALA A 21 -52.29 11.79 0.17
C ALA A 21 -50.85 11.30 -0.03
N LEU A 22 -50.13 11.99 -0.91
CA LEU A 22 -48.67 11.93 -0.99
C LEU A 22 -48.15 12.49 0.33
N CYS A 23 -48.01 11.61 1.32
CA CYS A 23 -47.11 11.86 2.42
C CYS A 23 -45.71 11.86 1.79
N PRO A 24 -44.97 12.99 1.81
CA PRO A 24 -43.56 12.92 1.45
C PRO A 24 -42.92 12.05 2.52
N SER A 25 -42.64 10.80 2.18
CA SER A 25 -41.65 10.03 2.91
C SER A 25 -40.41 10.92 2.93
N ALA A 26 -40.09 11.45 4.10
CA ALA A 26 -38.84 12.13 4.34
C ALA A 26 -37.76 11.08 4.05
N ARG A 27 -37.28 11.08 2.80
CA ARG A 27 -36.11 10.32 2.40
C ARG A 27 -35.03 10.77 3.38
N ALA A 28 -34.59 9.87 4.25
CA ALA A 28 -33.49 10.13 5.15
C ALA A 28 -32.39 10.77 4.29
N ALA A 29 -31.97 11.98 4.66
CA ALA A 29 -30.91 12.66 3.94
C ALA A 29 -29.72 11.70 3.86
N ASP A 30 -29.16 11.52 2.67
CA ASP A 30 -27.97 10.70 2.48
C ASP A 30 -26.90 11.21 3.44
N LYS A 31 -26.55 10.42 4.46
CA LYS A 31 -25.49 10.73 5.42
C LYS A 31 -24.15 10.51 4.75
N THR A 32 -23.84 11.30 3.73
CA THR A 32 -22.50 11.33 3.15
C THR A 32 -21.61 12.04 4.17
N PRO A 33 -20.58 11.38 4.71
CA PRO A 33 -19.71 12.01 5.69
C PRO A 33 -18.87 13.10 5.02
N ASP A 34 -18.56 14.18 5.75
CA ASP A 34 -17.65 15.21 5.26
C ASP A 34 -16.20 14.71 5.17
N THR A 35 -15.84 13.69 5.97
CA THR A 35 -14.50 13.06 6.02
C THR A 35 -14.58 11.54 6.21
N GLY A 36 -13.47 10.83 5.99
CA GLY A 36 -13.45 9.37 6.02
C GLY A 36 -14.15 8.73 4.83
N TYR A 37 -14.48 7.45 4.95
CA TYR A 37 -15.01 6.65 3.84
C TYR A 37 -16.05 5.64 4.32
N LEU A 38 -17.18 5.57 3.61
CA LEU A 38 -18.20 4.54 3.79
C LEU A 38 -17.80 3.29 2.99
N VAL A 39 -17.22 2.30 3.67
CA VAL A 39 -16.86 0.99 3.09
C VAL A 39 -18.12 0.23 2.67
N THR A 40 -19.16 0.36 3.49
CA THR A 40 -20.52 -0.10 3.16
C THR A 40 -21.50 1.01 3.54
N SER A 41 -22.80 0.79 3.33
CA SER A 41 -23.82 1.73 3.83
C SER A 41 -23.79 1.91 5.35
N ASP A 42 -23.26 0.93 6.07
CA ASP A 42 -23.34 0.85 7.53
C ASP A 42 -21.96 0.95 8.19
N LEU A 43 -20.85 0.80 7.45
CA LEU A 43 -19.49 0.85 7.99
C LEU A 43 -18.75 2.06 7.45
N TRP A 44 -18.33 2.93 8.36
CA TRP A 44 -17.46 4.06 8.09
C TRP A 44 -16.09 3.87 8.73
N ILE A 45 -15.03 4.28 8.01
CA ILE A 45 -13.65 4.29 8.51
C ILE A 45 -12.99 5.63 8.20
N ARG A 46 -11.99 6.02 8.99
CA ARG A 46 -11.18 7.23 8.75
C ARG A 46 -9.79 7.06 9.32
N ALA A 47 -8.82 7.71 8.66
CA ALA A 47 -7.48 7.91 9.20
C ALA A 47 -7.10 9.39 9.11
N VAL A 48 -6.46 9.90 10.16
CA VAL A 48 -5.88 11.25 10.19
C VAL A 48 -4.39 11.13 10.44
N ILE A 49 -3.59 11.62 9.49
CA ILE A 49 -2.14 11.53 9.55
C ILE A 49 -1.60 12.80 10.19
N ASN A 50 -0.83 12.66 11.28
CA ASN A 50 -0.19 13.80 11.93
C ASN A 50 1.15 14.10 11.23
N THR A 51 1.16 15.15 10.41
CA THR A 51 2.32 15.54 9.59
C THR A 51 3.09 16.70 10.21
N ASP A 52 4.39 16.77 9.97
CA ASP A 52 5.20 17.92 10.37
C ASP A 52 4.95 19.14 9.45
N GLU A 53 4.61 18.90 8.17
CA GLU A 53 4.43 19.96 7.16
C GLU A 53 3.16 20.79 7.37
N LYS A 54 2.01 20.14 7.62
CA LYS A 54 0.70 20.78 7.71
C LYS A 54 -0.07 20.46 9.00
N GLY A 55 0.51 19.70 9.91
CA GLY A 55 -0.23 19.15 11.05
C GLY A 55 -1.13 17.98 10.62
N PRO A 56 -2.28 17.79 11.27
CA PRO A 56 -3.21 16.71 10.93
C PRO A 56 -3.82 16.89 9.53
N VAL A 57 -3.73 15.86 8.69
CA VAL A 57 -4.35 15.80 7.36
C VAL A 57 -5.25 14.57 7.23
N GLU A 58 -6.33 14.66 6.47
CA GLU A 58 -7.19 13.52 6.17
C GLU A 58 -6.47 12.55 5.24
N ALA A 59 -6.39 11.29 5.64
CA ALA A 59 -5.86 10.27 4.76
C ALA A 59 -6.92 9.83 3.74
N VAL A 60 -6.47 9.53 2.52
CA VAL A 60 -7.34 9.10 1.43
C VAL A 60 -7.43 7.59 1.41
N TRP A 61 -8.64 7.04 1.41
CA TRP A 61 -8.89 5.60 1.31
C TRP A 61 -8.71 5.10 -0.12
N GLN A 62 -8.03 3.97 -0.28
CA GLN A 62 -7.96 3.21 -1.52
C GLN A 62 -8.33 1.75 -1.24
N GLU A 63 -9.44 1.28 -1.81
CA GLU A 63 -9.77 -0.15 -1.79
C GLU A 63 -8.76 -0.92 -2.64
N GLY A 64 -8.21 -1.98 -2.05
CA GLY A 64 -7.26 -2.89 -2.71
C GLY A 64 -7.92 -4.14 -3.25
N GLY A 65 -8.94 -4.66 -2.56
CA GLY A 65 -9.70 -5.82 -3.01
C GLY A 65 -10.84 -6.17 -2.06
N ASN A 66 -11.77 -6.96 -2.58
CA ASN A 66 -12.89 -7.51 -1.82
C ASN A 66 -13.14 -8.97 -2.21
N ASP A 67 -13.60 -9.77 -1.27
CA ASP A 67 -13.96 -11.16 -1.53
C ASP A 67 -15.11 -11.61 -0.63
N VAL A 68 -15.85 -12.62 -1.09
CA VAL A 68 -16.97 -13.24 -0.37
C VAL A 68 -16.77 -14.74 -0.37
N PHE A 69 -16.64 -15.31 0.82
CA PHE A 69 -16.41 -16.73 1.01
C PHE A 69 -17.73 -17.51 1.15
N ALA A 70 -17.59 -18.84 1.24
CA ALA A 70 -18.69 -19.71 1.62
C ALA A 70 -19.34 -19.23 2.94
N GLU A 71 -20.63 -19.51 3.11
CA GLU A 71 -21.39 -19.17 4.33
C GLU A 71 -21.63 -17.66 4.56
N GLY A 72 -21.17 -16.79 3.65
CA GLY A 72 -21.49 -15.37 3.64
C GLY A 72 -20.50 -14.47 4.37
N HIS A 73 -19.34 -15.00 4.77
CA HIS A 73 -18.23 -14.16 5.24
C HIS A 73 -17.75 -13.27 4.10
N LYS A 74 -17.41 -12.02 4.41
CA LYS A 74 -16.87 -11.07 3.42
C LYS A 74 -15.60 -10.45 3.97
N VAL A 75 -14.63 -10.25 3.10
CA VAL A 75 -13.43 -9.46 3.39
C VAL A 75 -13.37 -8.25 2.46
N VAL A 76 -12.92 -7.13 3.00
CA VAL A 76 -12.50 -5.97 2.23
C VAL A 76 -11.13 -5.57 2.74
N TRP A 77 -10.20 -5.26 1.85
CA TRP A 77 -8.93 -4.69 2.26
C TRP A 77 -8.60 -3.47 1.41
N GLY A 78 -7.72 -2.63 1.95
CA GLY A 78 -7.23 -1.44 1.28
C GLY A 78 -6.21 -0.75 2.14
N TYR A 79 -5.98 0.52 1.88
CA TYR A 79 -5.02 1.31 2.60
C TYR A 79 -5.39 2.78 2.58
N PHE A 80 -4.83 3.51 3.53
CA PHE A 80 -4.85 4.96 3.55
C PHE A 80 -3.50 5.52 3.15
N TYR A 81 -3.52 6.63 2.43
CA TYR A 81 -2.32 7.37 2.04
C TYR A 81 -2.53 8.87 2.20
N ALA A 82 -1.45 9.62 2.44
CA ALA A 82 -1.51 11.07 2.46
C ALA A 82 -1.69 11.63 1.04
N ASN A 83 -2.60 12.59 0.87
CA ASN A 83 -2.85 13.21 -0.42
C ASN A 83 -1.64 14.08 -0.85
N PRO A 84 -1.11 13.96 -2.08
CA PRO A 84 -0.05 14.83 -2.58
C PRO A 84 -0.42 16.33 -2.60
N SER A 85 -1.72 16.69 -2.59
CA SER A 85 -2.12 18.09 -2.41
C SER A 85 -1.93 18.60 -0.97
N ASP A 86 -1.92 17.68 -0.01
CA ASP A 86 -1.81 17.98 1.41
C ASP A 86 -0.36 17.94 1.88
N VAL A 87 0.46 16.99 1.43
CA VAL A 87 1.89 16.93 1.80
C VAL A 87 2.75 16.51 0.63
N SER A 88 4.00 17.00 0.60
CA SER A 88 4.92 16.83 -0.54
C SER A 88 5.25 15.36 -0.84
N TRP A 89 5.29 14.52 0.20
CA TRP A 89 5.62 13.10 0.13
C TRP A 89 4.39 12.19 -0.03
N GLY A 90 3.18 12.77 -0.05
CA GLY A 90 1.93 12.02 -0.12
C GLY A 90 1.79 11.29 -1.45
N SER A 91 1.47 10.00 -1.44
CA SER A 91 1.31 9.23 -2.67
C SER A 91 0.46 7.98 -2.46
N LYS A 92 -0.45 7.71 -3.39
CA LYS A 92 -1.21 6.45 -3.44
C LYS A 92 -0.32 5.21 -3.59
N ASP A 93 0.89 5.40 -4.09
CA ASP A 93 1.90 4.35 -4.29
C ASP A 93 2.84 4.22 -3.07
N ASN A 94 2.63 5.04 -2.03
CA ASN A 94 3.31 5.02 -0.74
C ASN A 94 2.28 5.00 0.42
N PRO A 95 1.58 3.88 0.65
CA PRO A 95 0.54 3.79 1.67
C PRO A 95 1.09 3.98 3.08
N ASP A 96 0.34 4.69 3.92
CA ASP A 96 0.74 5.06 5.28
C ASP A 96 0.23 4.09 6.33
N VAL A 97 -0.97 3.52 6.14
CA VAL A 97 -1.57 2.46 6.98
C VAL A 97 -2.44 1.56 6.10
N PHE A 98 -2.40 0.25 6.36
CA PHE A 98 -3.22 -0.74 5.67
C PHE A 98 -4.41 -1.15 6.54
N VAL A 99 -5.49 -1.56 5.88
CA VAL A 99 -6.72 -1.97 6.57
C VAL A 99 -7.24 -3.27 5.98
N LYS A 100 -7.65 -4.19 6.85
CA LYS A 100 -8.39 -5.39 6.50
C LYS A 100 -9.65 -5.47 7.35
N ILE A 101 -10.77 -5.69 6.69
CA ILE A 101 -12.10 -5.66 7.27
C ILE A 101 -12.72 -7.04 7.07
N TRP A 102 -13.10 -7.68 8.17
CA TRP A 102 -13.74 -8.99 8.17
C TRP A 102 -15.19 -8.87 8.61
N PHE A 103 -16.11 -9.26 7.73
CA PHE A 103 -17.53 -9.40 8.04
C PHE A 103 -17.81 -10.89 8.24
N ASP A 104 -18.09 -11.27 9.47
CA ASP A 104 -18.46 -12.63 9.82
C ASP A 104 -19.94 -12.91 9.50
N ALA A 105 -20.26 -14.14 9.09
CA ALA A 105 -21.64 -14.56 8.82
C ALA A 105 -22.56 -14.45 10.05
N GLY A 106 -22.00 -14.53 11.27
CA GLY A 106 -22.70 -14.30 12.53
C GLY A 106 -22.96 -12.82 12.86
N GLY A 107 -22.54 -11.89 12.01
CA GLY A 107 -22.73 -10.45 12.18
C GLY A 107 -21.65 -9.75 13.00
N ARG A 108 -20.58 -10.47 13.39
CA ARG A 108 -19.36 -9.86 13.93
C ARG A 108 -18.63 -9.12 12.80
N LEU A 109 -18.07 -7.97 13.12
CA LEU A 109 -17.24 -7.16 12.23
C LEU A 109 -15.92 -6.85 12.92
N ASP A 110 -14.81 -7.02 12.21
CA ASP A 110 -13.48 -6.60 12.65
C ASP A 110 -12.87 -5.66 11.61
N VAL A 111 -12.35 -4.51 12.06
CA VAL A 111 -11.57 -3.53 11.28
C VAL A 111 -10.16 -3.52 11.83
N SER A 112 -9.23 -4.16 11.12
CA SER A 112 -7.83 -4.24 11.50
C SER A 112 -7.01 -3.20 10.74
N PHE A 113 -6.45 -2.24 11.46
CA PHE A 113 -5.46 -1.29 10.97
C PHE A 113 -4.07 -1.83 11.28
N PHE A 114 -3.18 -1.86 10.29
CA PHE A 114 -1.85 -2.39 10.47
C PHE A 114 -0.80 -1.72 9.61
N HIS A 115 0.43 -1.80 10.12
CA HIS A 115 1.59 -1.07 9.64
C HIS A 115 1.42 0.46 9.74
N VAL A 116 2.55 1.15 9.89
CA VAL A 116 2.57 2.60 9.84
C VAL A 116 3.90 3.09 9.29
N SER A 117 3.86 4.12 8.44
CA SER A 117 5.05 4.74 7.83
C SER A 117 5.42 6.11 8.40
N VAL A 118 4.55 6.67 9.22
CA VAL A 118 4.72 7.94 9.92
C VAL A 118 4.51 7.75 11.43
N PRO A 119 4.98 8.67 12.29
CA PRO A 119 5.01 8.42 13.73
C PRO A 119 3.65 8.12 14.36
N ASN A 120 2.61 8.87 13.99
CA ASN A 120 1.27 8.76 14.59
C ASN A 120 0.16 8.93 13.53
N ILE A 121 -0.76 7.97 13.45
CA ILE A 121 -2.00 8.10 12.68
C ILE A 121 -3.17 7.78 13.60
N ASP A 122 -4.14 8.68 13.68
CA ASP A 122 -5.41 8.44 14.35
C ASP A 122 -6.32 7.63 13.43
N VAL A 123 -6.85 6.51 13.90
CA VAL A 123 -7.74 5.62 13.15
C VAL A 123 -9.09 5.51 13.84
N TYR A 124 -10.15 5.61 13.05
CA TYR A 124 -11.53 5.62 13.52
C TYR A 124 -12.39 4.64 12.74
N SER A 125 -13.39 4.05 13.40
CA SER A 125 -14.51 3.40 12.72
C SER A 125 -15.83 3.57 13.47
N ASP A 126 -16.92 3.37 12.75
CA ASP A 126 -18.31 3.46 13.25
C ASP A 126 -19.17 2.39 12.56
N TYR A 127 -19.91 1.62 13.37
CA TYR A 127 -20.82 0.57 12.89
C TYR A 127 -21.95 0.27 13.89
N LYS A 128 -23.24 0.53 13.56
CA LYS A 128 -23.74 1.06 12.28
C LYS A 128 -23.57 2.57 12.22
N TYR A 129 -23.02 3.06 11.10
CA TYR A 129 -22.69 4.47 10.91
C TYR A 129 -23.86 5.41 11.27
N ASP A 130 -23.67 6.19 12.33
CA ASP A 130 -24.66 7.15 12.80
C ASP A 130 -24.24 8.61 12.60
N GLY A 131 -22.97 8.83 12.25
CA GLY A 131 -22.35 10.15 12.13
C GLY A 131 -21.25 10.39 13.17
N THR A 132 -21.13 9.52 14.18
CA THR A 132 -20.19 9.67 15.30
C THR A 132 -19.29 8.44 15.41
N PRO A 133 -17.97 8.58 15.39
CA PRO A 133 -17.06 7.45 15.58
C PRO A 133 -17.33 6.69 16.88
N ASP A 134 -17.56 5.38 16.77
CA ASP A 134 -17.73 4.49 17.93
C ASP A 134 -16.38 4.12 18.56
N VAL A 135 -15.36 3.91 17.73
CA VAL A 135 -14.04 3.44 18.16
C VAL A 135 -12.95 4.32 17.55
N HIS A 136 -11.94 4.63 18.37
CA HIS A 136 -10.76 5.42 18.01
C HIS A 136 -9.51 4.76 18.58
N GLY A 137 -8.42 4.78 17.81
CA GLY A 137 -7.10 4.38 18.25
C GLY A 137 -6.01 5.21 17.59
N VAL A 138 -4.78 5.10 18.10
CA VAL A 138 -3.60 5.75 17.52
C VAL A 138 -2.57 4.68 17.20
N ILE A 139 -2.33 4.46 15.90
CA ILE A 139 -1.31 3.54 15.41
C ILE A 139 0.03 4.28 15.31
N THR A 140 1.10 3.64 15.76
CA THR A 140 2.45 4.23 15.84
C THR A 140 3.51 3.26 15.35
N THR A 141 4.74 3.73 15.16
CA THR A 141 5.84 2.89 14.65
C THR A 141 6.22 1.75 15.59
N SER A 142 5.80 1.81 16.85
CA SER A 142 5.89 0.70 17.81
C SER A 142 4.57 -0.06 17.96
N ARG A 143 3.42 0.63 17.93
CA ARG A 143 2.09 0.00 17.95
C ARG A 143 1.58 -0.13 16.53
N ARG A 144 2.00 -1.18 15.83
CA ARG A 144 1.75 -1.37 14.39
C ARG A 144 0.48 -2.16 14.08
N TYR A 145 -0.32 -2.53 15.07
CA TYR A 145 -1.57 -3.25 14.88
C TYR A 145 -2.64 -2.77 15.86
N ILE A 146 -3.79 -2.39 15.32
CA ILE A 146 -5.01 -2.09 16.06
C ILE A 146 -6.16 -2.86 15.40
N ARG A 147 -6.95 -3.58 16.21
CA ARG A 147 -8.20 -4.20 15.77
C ARG A 147 -9.38 -3.56 16.49
N GLN A 148 -10.26 -2.92 15.73
CA GLN A 148 -11.54 -2.43 16.22
C GLN A 148 -12.61 -3.47 15.87
N TRP A 149 -13.47 -3.86 16.80
CA TRP A 149 -14.46 -4.92 16.56
C TRP A 149 -15.85 -4.49 16.99
N TYR A 150 -16.86 -5.08 16.35
CA TYR A 150 -18.28 -4.87 16.60
C TYR A 150 -19.00 -6.20 16.65
N GLU A 151 -19.70 -6.47 17.73
CA GLU A 151 -20.42 -7.73 17.92
C GLU A 151 -21.58 -7.54 18.90
N ASN A 152 -22.78 -8.02 18.53
CA ASN A 152 -23.97 -7.96 19.38
C ASN A 152 -24.29 -6.55 19.93
N GLY A 153 -24.10 -5.52 19.10
CA GLY A 153 -24.34 -4.11 19.45
C GLY A 153 -23.31 -3.52 20.44
N LYS A 154 -22.19 -4.19 20.64
CA LYS A 154 -21.04 -3.68 21.39
C LYS A 154 -19.87 -3.44 20.44
N SER A 155 -19.01 -2.51 20.81
CA SER A 155 -17.75 -2.27 20.15
C SER A 155 -16.58 -2.36 21.13
N GLY A 156 -15.38 -2.59 20.60
CA GLY A 156 -14.15 -2.61 21.39
C GLY A 156 -12.91 -2.52 20.51
N MET A 157 -11.75 -2.50 21.16
CA MET A 157 -10.46 -2.36 20.50
C MET A 157 -9.39 -3.22 21.17
N GLU A 158 -8.47 -3.74 20.36
CA GLU A 158 -7.24 -4.40 20.78
C GLU A 158 -6.04 -3.76 20.08
N GLU A 159 -4.88 -3.77 20.74
CA GLU A 159 -3.64 -3.19 20.23
C GLU A 159 -2.45 -4.10 20.50
N ASN A 160 -1.51 -4.16 19.55
CA ASN A 160 -0.26 -4.88 19.71
C ASN A 160 0.94 -3.97 19.40
N ASN A 161 1.97 -4.09 20.22
CA ASN A 161 3.29 -3.53 19.94
C ASN A 161 4.13 -4.57 19.21
N GLU A 162 4.94 -4.10 18.28
CA GLU A 162 5.72 -4.93 17.36
C GLU A 162 7.13 -4.34 17.25
N ASP A 163 8.18 -5.17 17.40
CA ASP A 163 9.58 -4.75 17.38
C ASP A 163 10.31 -5.10 16.08
N GLY A 164 9.70 -5.92 15.23
CA GLY A 164 10.26 -6.36 13.95
C GLY A 164 11.13 -7.62 14.05
N ILE A 165 11.19 -8.25 15.23
CA ILE A 165 12.01 -9.43 15.51
C ILE A 165 11.09 -10.64 15.61
N ALA A 166 11.43 -11.72 14.90
CA ALA A 166 10.64 -12.95 14.95
C ALA A 166 10.56 -13.54 16.36
N ALA A 167 9.35 -13.95 16.74
CA ALA A 167 9.08 -14.66 17.98
C ALA A 167 9.98 -15.90 18.15
N ALA A 168 10.52 -16.06 19.36
CA ALA A 168 11.38 -17.19 19.70
C ALA A 168 10.64 -18.54 19.52
N GLY A 169 11.32 -19.52 18.93
CA GLY A 169 10.77 -20.85 18.68
C GLY A 169 10.13 -21.03 17.31
N TYR A 170 9.98 -19.95 16.53
CA TYR A 170 9.60 -20.02 15.12
C TYR A 170 10.85 -19.88 14.27
N SER A 171 11.00 -20.75 13.28
CA SER A 171 12.16 -20.74 12.38
C SER A 171 11.71 -21.25 11.03
N PRO A 172 11.87 -20.45 9.96
CA PRO A 172 11.52 -20.86 8.62
C PRO A 172 12.27 -22.12 8.19
N ILE A 173 11.54 -23.12 7.72
CA ILE A 173 12.11 -24.39 7.23
C ILE A 173 12.04 -24.53 5.72
N GLY A 174 11.23 -23.72 5.05
CA GLY A 174 11.06 -23.76 3.62
C GLY A 174 12.23 -23.17 2.83
N ASN A 175 12.13 -23.36 1.51
CA ASN A 175 13.05 -22.81 0.53
C ASN A 175 12.27 -22.42 -0.74
N PRO A 176 11.47 -21.35 -0.68
CA PRO A 176 10.60 -20.96 -1.79
C PRO A 176 11.42 -20.52 -3.00
N SER A 177 10.80 -20.56 -4.19
CA SER A 177 11.43 -20.09 -5.41
C SER A 177 11.69 -18.57 -5.38
N GLY A 178 10.72 -17.83 -4.83
CA GLY A 178 10.76 -16.38 -4.64
C GLY A 178 10.59 -15.53 -5.89
N TYR A 179 10.51 -14.23 -5.66
CA TYR A 179 10.22 -13.22 -6.67
C TYR A 179 11.30 -12.15 -6.67
N SER A 180 11.81 -11.81 -7.85
CA SER A 180 12.64 -10.62 -8.03
C SER A 180 11.73 -9.39 -7.98
N ALA A 181 11.88 -8.60 -6.92
CA ALA A 181 11.02 -7.45 -6.66
C ALA A 181 11.54 -6.19 -7.35
N ILE A 182 12.72 -5.71 -6.94
CA ILE A 182 13.34 -4.45 -7.39
C ILE A 182 14.81 -4.39 -6.95
N ASN A 183 15.70 -3.72 -7.68
CA ASN A 183 17.09 -3.46 -7.26
C ASN A 183 17.84 -4.73 -6.80
N THR A 184 17.66 -5.85 -7.51
CA THR A 184 18.17 -7.19 -7.14
C THR A 184 17.63 -7.79 -5.83
N LEU A 185 16.66 -7.14 -5.18
CA LEU A 185 15.96 -7.70 -4.03
C LEU A 185 15.12 -8.90 -4.47
N LYS A 186 15.35 -10.03 -3.81
CA LYS A 186 14.47 -11.20 -3.87
C LYS A 186 13.62 -11.26 -2.60
N ILE A 187 12.32 -11.53 -2.74
CA ILE A 187 11.41 -11.77 -1.61
C ILE A 187 10.60 -13.04 -1.82
N ALA A 188 10.17 -13.68 -0.74
CA ALA A 188 9.25 -14.80 -0.81
C ALA A 188 8.48 -14.99 0.50
N ALA A 189 7.42 -15.78 0.42
CA ALA A 189 6.70 -16.24 1.60
C ALA A 189 6.18 -17.67 1.42
N ILE A 190 6.09 -18.40 2.54
CA ILE A 190 5.43 -19.71 2.62
C ILE A 190 4.32 -19.62 3.66
N ILE A 191 3.12 -19.99 3.25
CA ILE A 191 1.93 -19.97 4.09
C ILE A 191 1.76 -21.38 4.66
N ASN A 192 1.82 -21.51 5.99
CA ASN A 192 1.63 -22.80 6.64
C ASN A 192 0.13 -23.07 6.82
N THR A 193 -0.36 -24.08 6.10
CA THR A 193 -1.78 -24.46 6.10
C THR A 193 -1.96 -25.79 6.85
N VAL A 194 -3.22 -26.13 7.15
CA VAL A 194 -3.55 -27.42 7.77
C VAL A 194 -3.17 -28.63 6.90
N ASP A 195 -3.13 -28.45 5.58
CA ASP A 195 -2.80 -29.48 4.59
C ASP A 195 -1.31 -29.48 4.21
N GLY A 196 -0.53 -28.53 4.77
CA GLY A 196 0.90 -28.39 4.55
C GLY A 196 1.31 -26.97 4.11
N PRO A 197 2.62 -26.70 4.05
CA PRO A 197 3.15 -25.43 3.56
C PRO A 197 2.88 -25.25 2.06
N VAL A 198 2.46 -24.05 1.66
CA VAL A 198 2.30 -23.66 0.25
C VAL A 198 3.08 -22.37 -0.04
N GLU A 199 3.65 -22.25 -1.23
CA GLU A 199 4.35 -21.04 -1.64
C GLU A 199 3.33 -19.94 -1.97
N ALA A 200 3.52 -18.74 -1.44
CA ALA A 200 2.58 -17.66 -1.66
C ALA A 200 2.73 -17.03 -3.05
N GLY A 201 1.61 -16.64 -3.64
CA GLY A 201 1.56 -15.77 -4.82
C GLY A 201 1.98 -14.34 -4.46
N TRP A 202 2.77 -13.67 -5.30
CA TRP A 202 3.17 -12.28 -5.10
C TRP A 202 2.40 -11.32 -6.00
N ARG A 203 1.94 -10.20 -5.45
CA ARG A 203 1.39 -9.08 -6.21
C ARG A 203 2.04 -7.76 -5.82
N LYS A 204 2.65 -7.10 -6.80
CA LYS A 204 3.14 -5.73 -6.64
C LYS A 204 1.96 -4.76 -6.47
N GLY A 205 2.04 -3.90 -5.47
CA GLY A 205 1.09 -2.83 -5.21
C GLY A 205 1.51 -1.53 -5.90
N GLY A 206 2.59 -0.90 -5.42
CA GLY A 206 3.05 0.40 -5.92
C GLY A 206 4.54 0.64 -5.70
N LYS A 207 5.05 1.70 -6.34
CA LYS A 207 6.40 2.22 -6.14
C LYS A 207 6.33 3.75 -6.12
N ALA A 208 7.04 4.39 -5.21
CA ALA A 208 7.22 5.84 -5.17
C ALA A 208 8.68 6.19 -4.88
N THR A 209 9.09 7.40 -5.29
CA THR A 209 10.37 7.97 -4.92
C THR A 209 10.09 9.32 -4.27
N THR A 210 10.69 9.59 -3.12
CA THR A 210 10.57 10.88 -2.44
C THR A 210 11.59 11.88 -2.99
N ASP A 211 11.36 13.18 -2.77
CA ASP A 211 12.31 14.25 -3.16
C ASP A 211 13.71 14.06 -2.55
N GLY A 212 13.79 13.38 -1.40
CA GLY A 212 15.06 13.02 -0.74
C GLY A 212 15.80 11.85 -1.41
N GLY A 213 15.28 11.29 -2.49
CA GLY A 213 15.87 10.15 -3.20
C GLY A 213 15.60 8.80 -2.53
N HIS A 214 14.68 8.72 -1.56
CA HIS A 214 14.28 7.46 -0.97
C HIS A 214 13.31 6.75 -1.91
N GLU A 215 13.54 5.47 -2.21
CA GLU A 215 12.57 4.67 -2.96
C GLU A 215 11.73 3.82 -2.00
N VAL A 216 10.43 3.78 -2.27
CA VAL A 216 9.48 2.91 -1.58
C VAL A 216 8.89 1.95 -2.59
N PHE A 217 8.78 0.69 -2.19
CA PHE A 217 8.10 -0.35 -2.94
C PHE A 217 7.17 -1.11 -2.01
N TRP A 218 5.98 -1.48 -2.46
CA TRP A 218 5.09 -2.32 -1.65
C TRP A 218 4.30 -3.31 -2.49
N GLY A 219 3.77 -4.32 -1.82
CA GLY A 219 2.88 -5.32 -2.40
C GLY A 219 2.40 -6.29 -1.32
N TYR A 220 1.89 -7.43 -1.75
CA TYR A 220 1.36 -8.44 -0.84
C TYR A 220 1.52 -9.85 -1.37
N PHE A 221 1.50 -10.78 -0.43
CA PHE A 221 1.43 -12.21 -0.66
C PHE A 221 0.02 -12.73 -0.36
N TYR A 222 -0.41 -13.70 -1.15
CA TYR A 222 -1.71 -14.36 -1.01
C TYR A 222 -1.57 -15.85 -1.29
N ALA A 223 -2.42 -16.67 -0.67
CA ALA A 223 -2.48 -18.09 -1.00
C ALA A 223 -3.10 -18.31 -2.38
N LEU A 224 -2.49 -19.18 -3.19
CA LEU A 224 -2.97 -19.45 -4.54
C LEU A 224 -4.28 -20.29 -4.49
N PRO A 225 -5.32 -19.93 -5.27
CA PRO A 225 -6.55 -20.73 -5.35
C PRO A 225 -6.33 -22.17 -5.86
N SER A 226 -5.20 -22.43 -6.53
CA SER A 226 -4.80 -23.78 -6.97
C SER A 226 -4.32 -24.66 -5.82
N ASP A 227 -3.85 -24.06 -4.74
CA ASP A 227 -3.16 -24.75 -3.65
C ASP A 227 -4.09 -24.91 -2.45
N VAL A 228 -4.94 -23.90 -2.19
CA VAL A 228 -5.96 -23.92 -1.14
C VAL A 228 -7.27 -23.29 -1.62
N SER A 229 -8.40 -23.87 -1.20
CA SER A 229 -9.73 -23.46 -1.68
C SER A 229 -10.18 -22.06 -1.24
N TRP A 230 -9.55 -21.51 -0.21
CA TRP A 230 -9.81 -20.17 0.32
C TRP A 230 -8.81 -19.12 -0.20
N GLY A 231 -7.79 -19.54 -0.96
CA GLY A 231 -6.78 -18.67 -1.52
C GLY A 231 -7.38 -17.69 -2.53
N SER A 232 -6.97 -16.43 -2.46
CA SER A 232 -7.49 -15.37 -3.33
C SER A 232 -6.57 -14.16 -3.34
N GLU A 233 -6.27 -13.64 -4.53
CA GLU A 233 -5.51 -12.39 -4.69
C GLU A 233 -6.25 -11.19 -4.07
N ASN A 234 -7.59 -11.25 -3.99
CA ASN A 234 -8.39 -10.22 -3.34
C ASN A 234 -8.48 -10.37 -1.81
N ASN A 235 -7.83 -11.38 -1.25
CA ASN A 235 -7.72 -11.62 0.19
C ASN A 235 -6.26 -11.86 0.58
N PRO A 236 -5.40 -10.83 0.58
CA PRO A 236 -4.00 -10.97 0.92
C PRO A 236 -3.78 -11.48 2.34
N ASP A 237 -2.80 -12.36 2.50
CA ASP A 237 -2.46 -12.98 3.78
C ASP A 237 -1.34 -12.23 4.50
N LEU A 238 -0.44 -11.60 3.75
CA LEU A 238 0.76 -10.92 4.24
C LEU A 238 1.08 -9.72 3.32
N PHE A 239 1.52 -8.62 3.88
CA PHE A 239 1.92 -7.44 3.12
C PHE A 239 3.41 -7.17 3.26
N VAL A 240 3.99 -6.50 2.25
CA VAL A 240 5.40 -6.12 2.25
C VAL A 240 5.54 -4.66 1.87
N LYS A 241 6.36 -3.94 2.62
CA LYS A 241 6.82 -2.58 2.28
C LYS A 241 8.34 -2.51 2.41
N VAL A 242 8.98 -2.08 1.35
CA VAL A 242 10.43 -1.96 1.25
C VAL A 242 10.79 -0.49 1.16
N TRP A 243 11.74 -0.07 1.99
CA TRP A 243 12.33 1.26 1.96
C TRP A 243 13.78 1.16 1.55
N PHE A 244 14.14 1.78 0.44
CA PHE A 244 15.52 2.03 0.03
C PHE A 244 15.83 3.48 0.41
N ASP A 245 16.57 3.68 1.49
CA ASP A 245 16.93 5.03 1.89
C ASP A 245 18.12 5.57 1.09
N ALA A 246 18.21 6.91 1.00
CA ALA A 246 19.28 7.58 0.27
C ALA A 246 20.68 7.33 0.85
N SER A 247 20.79 6.76 2.06
CA SER A 247 22.07 6.36 2.67
C SER A 247 22.54 4.97 2.25
N GLY A 248 21.70 4.24 1.51
CA GLY A 248 21.94 2.87 1.08
C GLY A 248 21.42 1.81 2.05
N ARG A 249 20.77 2.18 3.16
CA ARG A 249 20.09 1.18 4.00
C ARG A 249 18.77 0.77 3.34
N VAL A 250 18.47 -0.53 3.44
CA VAL A 250 17.24 -1.12 2.91
C VAL A 250 16.51 -1.84 4.02
N ASP A 251 15.26 -1.46 4.26
CA ASP A 251 14.37 -2.13 5.21
C ASP A 251 13.27 -2.87 4.45
N VAL A 252 13.26 -4.20 4.53
CA VAL A 252 12.19 -5.05 4.00
C VAL A 252 11.24 -5.40 5.15
N ASN A 253 10.06 -4.82 5.13
CA ASN A 253 9.08 -4.92 6.20
C ASN A 253 7.95 -5.86 5.78
N PHE A 254 7.86 -7.02 6.41
CA PHE A 254 6.74 -7.94 6.29
C PHE A 254 5.77 -7.67 7.41
N PHE A 255 4.47 -7.54 7.11
CA PHE A 255 3.49 -7.25 8.14
C PHE A 255 2.10 -7.81 7.83
N HIS A 256 1.33 -7.98 8.91
CA HIS A 256 0.03 -8.64 8.94
C HIS A 256 0.12 -10.14 8.67
N VAL A 257 -0.84 -10.89 9.22
CA VAL A 257 -1.05 -12.31 8.93
C VAL A 257 -2.54 -12.64 9.07
N SER A 258 -3.06 -13.41 8.12
CA SER A 258 -4.44 -13.93 8.15
C SER A 258 -4.53 -15.41 8.50
N VAL A 259 -3.40 -16.11 8.49
CA VAL A 259 -3.27 -17.50 8.94
C VAL A 259 -2.34 -17.57 10.16
N PRO A 260 -2.27 -18.70 10.89
CA PRO A 260 -1.52 -18.82 12.14
C PRO A 260 -0.05 -18.40 12.02
N ASP A 261 0.63 -18.85 10.97
CA ASP A 261 2.04 -18.59 10.75
C ASP A 261 2.40 -18.53 9.25
N ILE A 262 3.22 -17.54 8.87
CA ILE A 262 3.73 -17.35 7.51
C ILE A 262 5.23 -17.13 7.60
N GLU A 263 6.00 -17.95 6.90
CA GLU A 263 7.44 -17.78 6.77
C GLU A 263 7.74 -16.72 5.72
N VAL A 264 8.68 -15.83 6.00
CA VAL A 264 9.07 -14.71 5.15
C VAL A 264 10.56 -14.73 4.89
N TYR A 265 10.93 -14.35 3.67
CA TYR A 265 12.28 -14.49 3.16
C TYR A 265 12.66 -13.26 2.35
N SER A 266 13.89 -12.78 2.51
CA SER A 266 14.47 -11.84 1.57
C SER A 266 15.97 -12.06 1.34
N ASP A 267 16.45 -11.58 0.19
CA ASP A 267 17.86 -11.57 -0.16
C ASP A 267 18.23 -10.31 -0.96
N LEU A 268 19.35 -9.67 -0.61
CA LEU A 268 19.85 -8.48 -1.29
C LEU A 268 21.39 -8.42 -1.26
N PRO A 269 22.07 -8.41 -2.42
CA PRO A 269 21.51 -8.75 -3.74
C PRO A 269 21.11 -10.23 -3.80
N ASP A 270 20.22 -10.59 -4.74
CA ASP A 270 19.85 -11.98 -5.02
C ASP A 270 21.09 -12.83 -5.39
N LYS A 271 21.55 -13.65 -4.45
CA LYS A 271 22.67 -14.59 -4.57
C LYS A 271 22.19 -16.04 -4.71
N GLY A 272 20.89 -16.25 -4.89
CA GLY A 272 20.30 -17.58 -5.04
C GLY A 272 19.99 -18.31 -3.73
N ASP A 273 20.26 -17.71 -2.56
CA ASP A 273 19.77 -18.15 -1.24
C ASP A 273 19.05 -16.97 -0.57
N TYR A 274 18.59 -17.12 0.67
CA TYR A 274 17.97 -16.04 1.43
C TYR A 274 18.84 -15.64 2.62
N ALA A 275 19.41 -14.44 2.56
CA ALA A 275 20.21 -13.87 3.64
C ALA A 275 19.41 -13.66 4.94
N GLN A 276 18.12 -13.31 4.85
CA GLN A 276 17.27 -13.12 6.02
C GLN A 276 15.94 -13.88 5.90
N LYS A 277 15.52 -14.44 7.04
CA LYS A 277 14.34 -15.28 7.18
C LYS A 277 13.65 -14.95 8.51
N GLY A 278 12.32 -14.99 8.55
CA GLY A 278 11.54 -14.88 9.77
C GLY A 278 10.18 -15.55 9.63
N THR A 279 9.42 -15.66 10.72
CA THR A 279 8.04 -16.17 10.69
C THR A 279 7.14 -15.14 11.35
N THR A 280 6.16 -14.64 10.63
CA THR A 280 5.08 -13.82 11.20
C THR A 280 4.00 -14.74 11.76
N ILE A 281 3.41 -14.37 12.90
CA ILE A 281 2.34 -15.12 13.58
C ILE A 281 1.24 -14.18 14.08
N LEU A 282 0.08 -14.73 14.47
CA LEU A 282 -1.07 -13.91 14.87
C LEU A 282 -0.82 -12.97 16.07
N THR A 283 0.20 -13.26 16.89
CA THR A 283 0.61 -12.47 18.06
C THR A 283 1.87 -11.63 17.84
N ASP A 284 2.56 -11.80 16.70
CA ASP A 284 3.78 -11.08 16.30
C ASP A 284 3.75 -10.95 14.78
N ARG A 285 3.17 -9.83 14.35
CA ARG A 285 2.66 -9.65 12.99
C ARG A 285 3.60 -8.86 12.11
N TYR A 286 4.82 -8.55 12.58
CA TYR A 286 5.73 -7.66 11.88
C TYR A 286 7.18 -8.16 11.98
N ILE A 287 7.78 -8.41 10.82
CA ILE A 287 9.19 -8.80 10.69
C ILE A 287 9.89 -7.77 9.81
N ARG A 288 11.05 -7.31 10.27
CA ARG A 288 11.91 -6.38 9.52
C ARG A 288 13.24 -7.05 9.20
N HIS A 289 13.56 -7.14 7.91
CA HIS A 289 14.89 -7.50 7.45
C HIS A 289 15.65 -6.24 7.05
N GLU A 290 16.82 -6.00 7.62
CA GLU A 290 17.63 -4.80 7.36
C GLU A 290 18.89 -5.15 6.57
N TYR A 291 19.16 -4.39 5.51
CA TYR A 291 20.35 -4.51 4.69
C TYR A 291 21.06 -3.16 4.56
N THR A 292 22.33 -3.22 4.21
CA THR A 292 23.08 -2.07 3.69
C THR A 292 23.45 -2.38 2.24
N TYR A 293 22.72 -1.77 1.32
CA TYR A 293 23.05 -1.76 -0.10
C TYR A 293 24.21 -0.79 -0.31
N GLN A 294 25.42 -1.32 -0.34
CA GLN A 294 26.48 -0.64 -1.07
C GLN A 294 26.15 -0.88 -2.55
N SER A 295 25.69 0.15 -3.26
CA SER A 295 25.84 0.15 -4.71
C SER A 295 27.26 -0.31 -4.97
N GLU A 296 27.46 -1.45 -5.64
CA GLU A 296 28.80 -1.79 -6.09
C GLU A 296 29.30 -0.52 -6.77
N GLU A 297 30.36 0.07 -6.20
CA GLU A 297 31.10 1.12 -6.87
C GLU A 297 31.55 0.41 -8.14
N SER A 298 30.74 0.53 -9.20
CA SER A 298 30.95 -0.14 -10.48
C SER A 298 32.42 0.02 -10.73
N GLU A 299 33.20 -1.05 -10.77
CA GLU A 299 34.66 -0.97 -10.73
C GLU A 299 35.07 0.10 -11.76
N ILE A 300 35.31 1.33 -11.28
CA ILE A 300 35.45 2.44 -12.21
C ILE A 300 36.84 2.16 -12.71
N THR A 301 36.94 1.64 -13.94
CA THR A 301 38.19 1.59 -14.66
C THR A 301 38.60 3.03 -14.87
N ARG A 302 39.25 3.56 -13.84
CA ARG A 302 39.71 4.93 -13.78
C ARG A 302 40.76 5.06 -14.86
N PRO A 303 40.68 6.10 -15.71
CA PRO A 303 41.65 6.28 -16.78
C PRO A 303 43.06 6.39 -16.19
N GLU A 304 44.06 6.01 -16.98
CA GLU A 304 45.47 6.15 -16.60
C GLU A 304 45.76 7.60 -16.16
N GLY A 305 46.32 7.76 -14.96
CA GLY A 305 46.59 9.07 -14.36
C GLY A 305 45.53 9.60 -13.39
N TRP A 306 44.43 8.88 -13.17
CA TRP A 306 43.50 9.18 -12.08
C TRP A 306 44.11 8.82 -10.73
N SER A 307 44.00 9.73 -9.75
CA SER A 307 44.34 9.47 -8.35
C SER A 307 43.42 10.27 -7.42
N ASP A 308 43.27 9.83 -6.17
CA ASP A 308 42.48 10.57 -5.17
C ASP A 308 43.02 11.99 -4.94
N GLU A 309 44.33 12.18 -5.09
CA GLU A 309 45.00 13.48 -4.92
C GLU A 309 44.75 14.46 -6.07
N SER A 310 44.31 13.98 -7.23
CA SER A 310 44.12 14.81 -8.44
C SER A 310 42.67 14.87 -8.91
N HIS A 311 41.88 13.83 -8.63
CA HIS A 311 40.51 13.65 -9.13
C HIS A 311 39.54 13.17 -8.03
N GLY A 312 39.98 13.07 -6.77
CA GLY A 312 39.14 12.73 -5.63
C GLY A 312 38.42 13.95 -5.03
N ASN A 313 37.33 13.71 -4.31
CA ASN A 313 36.54 14.76 -3.63
C ASN A 313 37.26 15.42 -2.44
N LYS A 314 38.40 14.87 -2.04
CA LYS A 314 39.27 15.38 -0.97
C LYS A 314 40.52 16.09 -1.50
N ALA A 315 40.71 16.14 -2.82
CA ALA A 315 41.82 16.86 -3.43
C ALA A 315 41.69 18.37 -3.20
N ASP A 316 42.80 19.04 -2.91
CA ASP A 316 42.81 20.49 -2.79
C ASP A 316 42.52 21.13 -4.16
N PRO A 317 41.59 22.09 -4.26
CA PRO A 317 41.31 22.77 -5.52
C PRO A 317 42.53 23.54 -6.04
N ASN A 318 42.98 23.22 -7.26
CA ASN A 318 44.10 23.90 -7.91
C ASN A 318 43.63 25.11 -8.74
N TYR A 319 43.14 26.15 -8.06
CA TYR A 319 42.59 27.35 -8.70
C TYR A 319 43.62 28.11 -9.55
N GLU A 320 44.91 28.09 -9.18
CA GLU A 320 45.96 28.76 -9.96
C GLU A 320 46.13 28.14 -11.36
N ALA A 321 45.94 26.82 -11.48
CA ALA A 321 45.99 26.14 -12.77
C ALA A 321 44.79 26.51 -13.67
N VAL A 322 43.58 26.51 -13.09
CA VAL A 322 42.31 26.70 -13.80
C VAL A 322 42.06 28.19 -14.13
N PHE A 323 42.37 29.09 -13.19
CA PHE A 323 42.07 30.52 -13.25
C PHE A 323 43.34 31.39 -13.30
N SER A 324 44.30 31.01 -14.15
CA SER A 324 45.50 31.83 -14.35
C SER A 324 45.15 33.19 -14.97
N GLU A 325 45.52 34.28 -14.30
CA GLU A 325 45.31 35.64 -14.81
C GLU A 325 46.00 35.86 -16.16
N GLY A 326 45.30 36.52 -17.10
CA GLY A 326 45.84 36.86 -18.42
C GLY A 326 45.87 35.71 -19.44
N LYS A 327 45.28 34.55 -19.13
CA LYS A 327 45.11 33.44 -20.09
C LYS A 327 43.66 32.97 -20.14
N VAL A 328 43.11 32.83 -21.34
CA VAL A 328 41.81 32.17 -21.55
C VAL A 328 42.09 30.68 -21.77
N ARG A 329 41.58 29.82 -20.88
CA ARG A 329 41.63 28.36 -21.07
C ARG A 329 40.50 27.93 -22.01
N ARG A 330 40.75 26.91 -22.83
CA ARG A 330 39.75 26.26 -23.67
C ARG A 330 39.59 24.81 -23.20
N ILE A 331 38.35 24.39 -23.03
CA ILE A 331 37.99 22.99 -22.84
C ILE A 331 37.38 22.52 -24.16
N GLU A 332 37.95 21.48 -24.76
CA GLU A 332 37.38 20.80 -25.93
C GLU A 332 36.80 19.48 -25.44
N LEU A 333 35.48 19.33 -25.59
CA LEU A 333 34.77 18.10 -25.31
C LEU A 333 34.52 17.40 -26.65
N ILE A 334 35.16 16.25 -26.84
CA ILE A 334 34.99 15.42 -28.02
C ILE A 334 34.16 14.21 -27.58
N ILE A 335 32.98 14.06 -28.15
CA ILE A 335 32.06 12.96 -27.88
C ILE A 335 31.94 12.17 -29.18
N ASP A 336 32.07 10.85 -29.13
CA ASP A 336 31.85 10.03 -30.31
C ASP A 336 30.39 10.18 -30.79
N SER A 337 30.18 10.12 -32.09
CA SER A 337 28.84 10.20 -32.67
C SER A 337 27.87 9.15 -32.10
N ALA A 338 28.34 7.93 -31.81
CA ALA A 338 27.53 6.88 -31.22
C ALA A 338 27.16 7.21 -29.76
N ASP A 339 28.12 7.68 -28.97
CA ASP A 339 27.90 8.04 -27.56
C ASP A 339 26.98 9.26 -27.45
N TRP A 340 27.14 10.24 -28.35
CA TRP A 340 26.26 11.39 -28.43
C TRP A 340 24.81 10.97 -28.74
N GLN A 341 24.64 10.02 -29.65
CA GLN A 341 23.32 9.49 -29.98
C GLN A 341 22.70 8.73 -28.80
N ALA A 342 23.47 7.84 -28.15
CA ALA A 342 23.00 7.11 -26.97
C ALA A 342 22.59 8.06 -25.84
N MET A 343 23.39 9.08 -25.57
CA MET A 343 23.09 10.11 -24.56
C MET A 343 21.83 10.91 -24.93
N THR A 344 21.61 11.19 -26.22
CA THR A 344 20.40 11.89 -26.69
C THR A 344 19.15 11.02 -26.56
N GLU A 345 19.25 9.72 -26.84
CA GLU A 345 18.15 8.76 -26.71
C GLU A 345 17.75 8.59 -25.23
N ASP A 346 18.73 8.42 -24.33
CA ASP A 346 18.51 8.32 -22.89
C ASP A 346 17.87 9.59 -22.31
N MET A 347 18.37 10.77 -22.70
CA MET A 347 17.74 12.03 -22.31
C MET A 347 16.31 12.19 -22.85
N THR A 348 16.01 11.65 -24.04
CA THR A 348 14.67 11.69 -24.62
C THR A 348 13.72 10.74 -23.90
N ASP A 349 14.19 9.59 -23.44
CA ASP A 349 13.40 8.65 -22.64
C ASP A 349 13.06 9.26 -21.27
N ILE A 350 14.04 9.87 -20.60
CA ILE A 350 13.87 10.44 -19.27
C ILE A 350 13.03 11.72 -19.30
N TYR A 351 13.29 12.63 -20.25
CA TYR A 351 12.75 13.98 -20.24
C TYR A 351 11.79 14.29 -21.40
N GLY A 352 11.57 13.35 -22.31
CA GLY A 352 10.82 13.56 -23.54
C GLY A 352 11.61 14.31 -24.62
N GLU A 353 11.00 14.47 -25.80
CA GLU A 353 11.65 15.14 -26.93
C GLU A 353 11.98 16.61 -26.63
N PHE A 354 13.24 16.99 -26.88
CA PHE A 354 13.73 18.35 -26.68
C PHE A 354 12.90 19.38 -27.47
N GLY A 355 12.44 20.44 -26.79
CA GLY A 355 11.71 21.54 -27.42
C GLY A 355 10.19 21.34 -27.56
N LYS A 356 9.64 20.18 -27.18
CA LYS A 356 8.20 20.06 -26.93
C LYS A 356 7.87 20.62 -25.55
N GLY A 357 7.83 21.95 -25.45
CA GLY A 357 7.08 22.58 -24.38
C GLY A 357 5.64 22.08 -24.44
N ASN A 358 5.11 21.58 -23.32
CA ASN A 358 3.71 21.22 -23.17
C ASN A 358 2.83 22.43 -23.52
N ASN A 359 2.42 22.52 -24.78
CA ASN A 359 1.33 23.36 -25.22
C ASN A 359 0.02 22.68 -24.76
N GLN A 360 -0.16 22.55 -23.45
CA GLN A 360 -1.50 22.46 -22.91
C GLN A 360 -2.07 23.87 -23.02
N SER A 361 -3.01 24.06 -23.95
CA SER A 361 -3.80 25.28 -23.96
C SER A 361 -4.50 25.36 -22.60
N LEU A 362 -4.13 26.37 -21.83
CA LEU A 362 -5.00 26.88 -20.79
C LEU A 362 -6.09 27.66 -21.52
N ASP A 363 -7.17 26.96 -21.85
CA ASP A 363 -8.44 27.61 -22.13
C ASP A 363 -8.93 28.21 -20.80
N PHE A 364 -8.75 29.52 -20.66
CA PHE A 364 -9.34 30.34 -19.60
C PHE A 364 -10.81 30.66 -19.90
#